data_AF-A0AAD7M4M1-F1
#
_entry.id   AF-A0AAD7M4M1-F1
#
_cell.length_a   1.000
_cell.length_b   1.000
_cell.length_c   1.000
_cell.angle_alpha   90.00
_cell.angle_beta   90.00
_cell.angle_gamma   90.00
#
_symmetry.space_group_name_H-M   'P 1'
#
loop_
_entity.id
_entity.type
_entity.pdbx_description
1 polymer ?
#
loop_
_entity_poly.entity_id
_entity_poly.type
_entity_poly.pdbx_seq_one_letter_code
_entity_poly.pdbx_strand_id
1 'polypeptide(L)'
;MLEYINVSIIGVPRETQLRALKLLNAVLEEGERREIFKFAYKTMRNRWERLNNTLSMSKRFSVQKIAPQFCSFQKVRGPSPAYAWVKCERQEDKDCYSVLKAANIDGRAGSVFSADDHYVRLSLIKSQDDFEILLDKITKLVAEEKGARYM
;
A
#
# COMPACT_ATOMS: atom_id res chain seq x y z
N MET A 1 -26.57 -7.47 15.18
CA MET A 1 -25.67 -8.11 14.19
C MET A 1 -26.29 -9.35 13.57
N LEU A 2 -26.62 -10.39 14.34
CA LEU A 2 -27.22 -11.62 13.80
C LEU A 2 -28.55 -11.36 13.06
N GLU A 3 -29.39 -10.50 13.62
CA GLU A 3 -30.64 -10.07 12.98
C GLU A 3 -30.39 -9.38 11.63
N TYR A 4 -29.45 -8.44 11.57
CA TYR A 4 -29.04 -7.80 10.32
C TYR A 4 -28.57 -8.83 9.27
N ILE A 5 -27.73 -9.79 9.67
CA ILE A 5 -27.24 -10.84 8.76
C ILE A 5 -28.42 -11.67 8.24
N ASN A 6 -29.35 -12.04 9.12
CA ASN A 6 -30.50 -12.84 8.75
C ASN A 6 -31.41 -12.11 7.76
N VAL A 7 -31.68 -10.82 8.00
CA VAL A 7 -32.60 -10.03 7.17
C VAL A 7 -31.95 -9.56 5.86
N SER A 8 -30.66 -9.23 5.85
CA SER A 8 -29.99 -8.67 4.66
C SER A 8 -29.48 -9.73 3.69
N ILE A 9 -28.88 -10.81 4.18
CA ILE A 9 -28.13 -11.77 3.36
C ILE A 9 -28.43 -13.24 3.69
N ILE A 10 -29.28 -13.49 4.69
CA ILE A 10 -29.71 -14.83 5.11
C ILE A 10 -28.50 -15.74 5.42
N GLY A 11 -27.51 -15.17 6.10
CA GLY A 11 -26.27 -15.86 6.48
C GLY A 11 -25.13 -15.70 5.47
N VAL A 12 -24.11 -16.54 5.61
CA VAL A 12 -22.91 -16.55 4.76
C VAL A 12 -22.91 -17.81 3.90
N PRO A 13 -22.62 -17.75 2.59
CA PRO A 13 -22.58 -18.92 1.71
C PRO A 13 -21.68 -20.04 2.26
N ARG A 14 -22.17 -21.28 2.20
CA ARG A 14 -21.46 -22.45 2.77
C ARG A 14 -20.19 -22.78 2.01
N GLU A 15 -20.18 -22.51 0.71
CA GLU A 15 -19.02 -22.66 -0.17
C GLU A 15 -17.88 -21.71 0.24
N THR A 16 -18.21 -20.45 0.58
CA THR A 16 -17.23 -19.49 1.10
C THR A 16 -16.67 -19.95 2.44
N GLN A 17 -17.53 -20.44 3.35
CA GLN A 17 -17.10 -20.98 4.64
C GLN A 17 -16.17 -22.19 4.46
N LEU A 18 -16.53 -23.12 3.58
CA LEU A 18 -15.73 -24.32 3.29
C LEU A 18 -14.36 -23.97 2.69
N ARG A 19 -14.31 -23.04 1.73
CA ARG A 19 -13.04 -22.60 1.15
C ARG A 19 -12.18 -21.86 2.17
N ALA A 20 -12.77 -20.97 2.97
CA ALA A 20 -12.06 -20.24 4.01
C ALA A 20 -11.45 -21.20 5.04
N LEU A 21 -12.22 -22.21 5.48
CA LEU A 21 -11.74 -23.23 6.41
C LEU A 21 -10.53 -23.98 5.85
N LYS A 22 -10.59 -24.43 4.59
CA LYS A 22 -9.47 -25.13 3.94
C LYS A 22 -8.20 -24.27 3.86
N LEU A 23 -8.34 -22.99 3.48
CA LEU A 23 -7.21 -22.06 3.40
C LEU A 23 -6.62 -21.75 4.77
N LEU A 24 -7.46 -21.55 5.79
CA LEU A 24 -7.01 -21.30 7.16
C LEU A 24 -6.28 -22.52 7.73
N ASN A 25 -6.79 -23.73 7.48
CA ASN A 25 -6.10 -24.96 7.88
C ASN A 25 -4.73 -25.07 7.21
N ALA A 26 -4.61 -24.79 5.91
CA ALA A 26 -3.31 -24.76 5.24
C ALA A 26 -2.34 -23.76 5.90
N VAL A 27 -2.80 -22.55 6.22
CA VAL A 27 -1.97 -21.56 6.94
C VAL A 27 -1.51 -22.04 8.31
N LEU A 28 -2.33 -22.84 9.00
CA LEU A 28 -2.02 -23.37 10.34
C LEU A 28 -1.14 -24.64 10.30
N GLU A 29 -1.27 -25.46 9.26
CA GLU A 29 -0.59 -26.75 9.10
C GLU A 29 0.77 -26.64 8.36
N GLU A 30 1.00 -25.58 7.57
CA GLU A 30 2.26 -25.38 6.83
C GLU A 30 3.48 -25.13 7.75
N GLY A 31 4.42 -26.08 7.77
CA GLY A 31 5.81 -25.90 8.23
C GLY A 31 5.97 -25.26 9.62
N GLU A 32 6.98 -24.39 9.81
CA GLU A 32 7.18 -23.63 11.05
C GLU A 32 6.04 -22.59 11.32
N ARG A 33 4.75 -22.93 11.19
CA ARG A 33 3.53 -22.16 11.58
C ARG A 33 3.54 -20.65 11.25
N ARG A 34 4.34 -20.20 10.28
CA ARG A 34 4.68 -18.76 10.09
C ARG A 34 5.09 -18.40 8.66
N GLU A 35 5.11 -19.34 7.73
CA GLU A 35 5.71 -19.12 6.40
C GLU A 35 4.96 -18.05 5.59
N ILE A 36 3.63 -18.10 5.52
CA ILE A 36 2.84 -17.05 4.85
C ILE A 36 3.09 -15.65 5.44
N PHE A 37 3.29 -15.55 6.76
CA PHE A 37 3.55 -14.28 7.43
C PHE A 37 4.99 -13.80 7.20
N LYS A 38 5.98 -14.71 7.18
CA LYS A 38 7.36 -14.39 6.80
C LYS A 38 7.42 -13.90 5.35
N PHE A 39 6.73 -14.61 4.44
CA PHE A 39 6.59 -14.23 3.04
C PHE A 39 5.96 -12.84 2.91
N ALA A 40 4.78 -12.62 3.50
CA ALA A 40 4.08 -11.35 3.41
C ALA A 40 4.92 -10.18 3.94
N TYR A 41 5.56 -10.34 5.10
CA TYR A 41 6.43 -9.31 5.65
C TYR A 41 7.62 -9.00 4.73
N LYS A 42 8.33 -10.03 4.24
CA LYS A 42 9.49 -9.85 3.36
C LYS A 42 9.09 -9.10 2.08
N THR A 43 8.00 -9.52 1.44
CA THR A 43 7.48 -8.90 0.21
C THR A 43 7.06 -7.46 0.45
N MET A 44 6.24 -7.20 1.47
CA MET A 44 5.71 -5.86 1.73
C MET A 44 6.78 -4.90 2.24
N ARG A 45 7.74 -5.37 3.04
CA ARG A 45 8.90 -4.58 3.44
C ARG A 45 9.73 -4.16 2.23
N ASN A 46 10.04 -5.10 1.33
CA ASN A 46 10.81 -4.78 0.13
C ASN A 46 10.09 -3.73 -0.74
N ARG A 47 8.77 -3.88 -0.94
CA ARG A 47 7.96 -2.91 -1.68
C ARG A 47 7.99 -1.52 -1.02
N TRP A 48 7.79 -1.49 0.30
CA TRP A 48 7.82 -0.24 1.06
C TRP A 48 9.19 0.46 1.00
N GLU A 49 10.28 -0.26 1.23
CA GLU A 49 11.63 0.30 1.19
C GLU A 49 11.97 0.86 -0.19
N ARG A 50 11.68 0.12 -1.27
CA ARG A 50 11.93 0.57 -2.64
C ARG A 50 11.16 1.84 -2.96
N LEU A 51 9.86 1.87 -2.68
CA LEU A 51 9.03 3.05 -2.95
C LEU A 51 9.46 4.26 -2.10
N ASN A 52 9.67 4.05 -0.80
CA ASN A 52 10.06 5.12 0.12
C ASN A 52 11.41 5.73 -0.27
N ASN A 53 12.38 4.90 -0.67
CA ASN A 53 13.68 5.36 -1.14
C ASN A 53 13.55 6.20 -2.42
N THR A 54 12.76 5.75 -3.40
CA THR A 54 12.53 6.52 -4.63
C THR A 54 11.88 7.87 -4.35
N LEU A 55 10.83 7.91 -3.52
CA LEU A 55 10.14 9.16 -3.19
C LEU A 55 11.04 10.12 -2.38
N SER A 56 11.92 9.58 -1.52
CA SER A 56 12.87 10.37 -0.74
C SER A 56 13.95 11.08 -1.59
N MET A 57 14.08 10.72 -2.88
CA MET A 57 14.97 11.41 -3.82
C MET A 57 14.41 12.76 -4.31
N SER A 58 13.15 13.05 -3.97
CA SER A 58 12.39 14.25 -4.34
C SER A 58 11.96 15.02 -3.09
N LYS A 59 11.79 16.35 -3.22
CA LYS A 59 11.11 17.16 -2.20
C LYS A 59 9.64 17.43 -2.55
N ARG A 60 9.19 17.02 -3.75
CA ARG A 60 7.81 17.18 -4.25
C ARG A 60 6.83 16.28 -3.51
N PHE A 61 7.29 15.11 -3.07
CA PHE A 61 6.44 14.12 -2.42
C PHE A 61 6.95 13.77 -1.03
N SER A 62 6.03 13.50 -0.12
CA SER A 62 6.31 12.83 1.14
C SER A 62 5.42 11.61 1.33
N VAL A 63 5.84 10.70 2.21
CA VAL A 63 5.06 9.52 2.60
C VAL A 63 4.93 9.44 4.11
N GLN A 64 4.00 8.60 4.58
CA GLN A 64 3.78 8.43 6.01
C GLN A 64 5.04 7.94 6.73
N LYS A 65 5.34 8.58 7.87
CA LYS A 65 6.46 8.21 8.73
C LYS A 65 6.01 7.14 9.72
N ILE A 66 6.61 5.96 9.65
CA ILE A 66 6.29 4.83 10.53
C ILE A 66 7.59 4.33 11.16
N ALA A 67 7.68 4.38 12.49
CA ALA A 67 8.84 3.90 13.23
C ALA A 67 8.85 2.36 13.33
N PRO A 68 10.03 1.71 13.36
CA PRO A 68 10.14 0.30 13.72
C PRO A 68 9.57 0.03 15.12
N GLN A 69 8.93 -1.13 15.31
CA GLN A 69 8.33 -1.51 16.58
C GLN A 69 8.61 -2.97 16.93
N PHE A 70 8.47 -3.32 18.21
CA PHE A 70 8.56 -4.69 18.69
C PHE A 70 7.31 -5.49 18.31
N CYS A 71 7.50 -6.65 17.67
CA CYS A 71 6.41 -7.57 17.35
C CYS A 71 6.56 -8.87 18.15
N SER A 72 5.55 -9.19 18.96
CA SER A 72 5.50 -10.43 19.78
C SER A 72 5.54 -11.71 18.92
N PHE A 73 5.09 -11.64 17.67
CA PHE A 73 5.08 -12.77 16.77
C PHE A 73 6.46 -13.08 16.18
N GLN A 74 7.31 -12.07 15.97
CA GLN A 74 8.39 -12.17 14.99
C GLN A 74 9.61 -11.23 15.25
N LYS A 75 9.71 -10.63 16.46
CA LYS A 75 10.72 -9.68 16.99
C LYS A 75 10.60 -8.23 16.47
N VAL A 76 11.56 -7.34 16.80
CA VAL A 76 11.60 -5.94 16.33
C VAL A 76 11.69 -5.89 14.81
N ARG A 77 10.80 -5.10 14.18
CA ARG A 77 10.66 -5.04 12.72
C ARG A 77 10.34 -3.64 12.21
N GLY A 78 10.77 -3.38 10.98
CA GLY A 78 10.47 -2.14 10.26
C GLY A 78 9.06 -2.15 9.65
N PRO A 79 8.57 -1.01 9.16
CA PRO A 79 7.25 -0.89 8.57
C PRO A 79 7.09 -1.70 7.27
N SER A 80 5.88 -2.23 7.06
CA SER A 80 5.47 -2.94 5.85
C SER A 80 3.97 -2.69 5.53
N PRO A 81 3.56 -1.42 5.35
CA PRO A 81 2.15 -1.06 5.20
C PRO A 81 1.57 -1.60 3.88
N ALA A 82 0.26 -1.85 3.86
CA ALA A 82 -0.47 -2.26 2.65
C ALA A 82 -0.61 -1.13 1.61
N TYR A 83 -0.50 0.12 2.06
CA TYR A 83 -0.70 1.31 1.23
C TYR A 83 0.40 2.34 1.51
N ALA A 84 0.79 3.09 0.48
CA ALA A 84 1.52 4.33 0.65
C ALA A 84 0.53 5.49 0.67
N TRP A 85 0.68 6.36 1.66
CA TRP A 85 -0.08 7.60 1.81
C TRP A 85 0.83 8.74 1.39
N VAL A 86 0.76 9.06 0.10
CA VAL A 86 1.62 10.05 -0.54
C VAL A 86 0.99 11.42 -0.39
N LYS A 87 1.79 12.41 -0.01
CA LYS A 87 1.41 13.81 0.00
C LYS A 87 2.21 14.56 -1.06
N CYS A 88 1.55 15.38 -1.88
CA CYS A 88 2.22 16.39 -2.69
C CYS A 88 2.52 17.61 -1.82
N GLU A 89 3.79 18.03 -1.78
CA GLU A 89 4.26 19.10 -0.90
C GLU A 89 4.33 20.46 -1.59
N ARG A 90 4.31 20.49 -2.93
CA ARG A 90 4.36 21.75 -3.67
C ARG A 90 3.01 22.46 -3.61
N GLN A 91 3.04 23.77 -3.46
CA GLN A 91 1.83 24.60 -3.40
C GLN A 91 1.06 24.62 -4.73
N GLU A 92 1.73 24.33 -5.85
CA GLU A 92 1.12 24.17 -7.18
C GLU A 92 0.39 22.82 -7.34
N ASP A 93 0.79 21.79 -6.59
CA ASP A 93 0.22 20.44 -6.65
C ASP A 93 -0.97 20.27 -5.67
N LYS A 94 -1.93 21.22 -5.70
CA LYS A 94 -3.09 21.20 -4.78
C LYS A 94 -3.97 19.97 -4.95
N ASP A 95 -4.11 19.50 -6.19
CA ASP A 95 -4.77 18.23 -6.51
C ASP A 95 -3.71 17.19 -6.83
N CYS A 96 -3.26 16.49 -5.80
CA CYS A 96 -2.22 15.48 -5.91
C CYS A 96 -2.70 14.26 -6.71
N TYR A 97 -4.01 13.99 -6.72
CA TYR A 97 -4.59 12.91 -7.52
C TYR A 97 -4.43 13.21 -9.01
N SER A 98 -4.78 14.43 -9.44
CA SER A 98 -4.61 14.85 -10.84
C SER A 98 -3.14 14.85 -11.27
N VAL A 99 -2.22 15.26 -10.39
CA VAL A 99 -0.76 15.20 -10.65
C VAL A 99 -0.29 13.77 -10.93
N LEU A 100 -0.65 12.82 -10.07
CA LEU A 100 -0.27 11.42 -10.27
C LEU A 100 -0.99 10.80 -11.48
N LYS A 101 -2.24 11.19 -11.72
CA LYS A 101 -3.02 10.72 -12.86
C LYS A 101 -2.40 11.16 -14.18
N ALA A 102 -1.89 12.39 -14.28
CA ALA A 102 -1.14 12.88 -15.44
C ALA A 102 0.13 12.05 -15.71
N ALA A 103 0.77 11.54 -14.66
CA ALA A 103 1.88 10.59 -14.75
C ALA A 103 1.43 9.12 -14.99
N ASN A 104 0.16 8.90 -15.34
CA ASN A 104 -0.47 7.59 -15.52
C ASN A 104 -0.40 6.70 -14.28
N ILE A 105 -0.38 7.28 -13.08
CA ILE A 105 -0.45 6.57 -11.81
C ILE A 105 -1.87 6.71 -11.27
N ASP A 106 -2.55 5.59 -11.09
CA ASP A 106 -3.91 5.57 -10.55
C ASP A 106 -3.91 5.23 -9.05
N GLY A 107 -4.63 6.03 -8.27
CA GLY A 107 -4.71 5.91 -6.82
C GLY A 107 -6.10 6.24 -6.30
N ARG A 108 -6.21 6.46 -4.98
CA ARG A 108 -7.44 6.99 -4.39
C ARG A 108 -7.17 8.37 -3.80
N ALA A 109 -7.91 9.38 -4.26
CA ALA A 109 -7.80 10.75 -3.77
C ALA A 109 -8.05 10.83 -2.26
N GLY A 110 -7.35 11.76 -1.60
CA GLY A 110 -7.38 11.92 -0.16
C GLY A 110 -8.73 12.37 0.39
N SER A 111 -9.46 13.19 -0.38
CA SER A 111 -10.81 13.65 -0.07
C SER A 111 -11.81 12.52 0.16
N VAL A 112 -11.66 11.37 -0.49
CA VAL A 112 -12.49 10.18 -0.24
C VAL A 112 -12.33 9.65 1.20
N PHE A 113 -11.22 9.98 1.86
CA PHE A 113 -10.91 9.62 3.24
C PHE A 113 -11.06 10.80 4.20
N SER A 114 -11.73 11.88 3.79
CA SER A 114 -11.83 13.15 4.55
C SER A 114 -10.46 13.78 4.86
N ALA A 115 -9.46 13.49 4.03
CA ALA A 115 -8.19 14.20 4.04
C ALA A 115 -8.17 15.30 2.97
N ASP A 116 -7.17 16.15 3.04
CA ASP A 116 -6.93 17.19 2.05
C ASP A 116 -6.53 16.61 0.67
N ASP A 117 -6.77 17.35 -0.41
CA ASP A 117 -6.54 16.93 -1.80
C ASP A 117 -5.06 16.81 -2.18
N HIS A 118 -4.18 17.27 -1.28
CA HIS A 118 -2.75 17.01 -1.36
C HIS A 118 -2.39 15.53 -1.13
N TYR A 119 -3.32 14.67 -0.70
CA TYR A 119 -3.04 13.27 -0.41
C TYR A 119 -3.59 12.30 -1.45
N VAL A 120 -2.85 11.22 -1.69
CA VAL A 120 -3.27 10.07 -2.51
C VAL A 120 -2.85 8.75 -1.84
N ARG A 121 -3.77 7.78 -1.82
CA ARG A 121 -3.48 6.40 -1.39
C ARG A 121 -3.07 5.54 -2.59
N LEU A 122 -1.87 4.98 -2.54
CA LEU A 122 -1.35 4.01 -3.51
C LEU A 122 -1.34 2.61 -2.92
N SER A 123 -1.77 1.62 -3.70
CA SER A 123 -1.83 0.21 -3.28
C SER A 123 -0.48 -0.49 -3.46
N LEU A 124 0.02 -1.10 -2.39
CA LEU A 124 1.25 -1.92 -2.41
C LEU A 124 0.98 -3.42 -2.41
N ILE A 125 -0.29 -3.82 -2.42
CA ILE A 125 -0.74 -5.23 -2.28
C ILE A 125 -1.25 -5.84 -3.59
N LYS A 126 -1.04 -5.16 -4.73
CA LYS A 126 -1.36 -5.72 -6.06
C LYS A 126 -0.29 -6.74 -6.52
N SER A 127 -0.34 -7.18 -7.78
CA SER A 127 0.66 -8.09 -8.35
C SER A 127 2.06 -7.47 -8.32
N GLN A 128 3.09 -8.28 -8.59
CA GLN A 128 4.45 -7.75 -8.70
C GLN A 128 4.56 -6.80 -9.90
N ASP A 129 3.97 -7.14 -11.03
CA ASP A 129 3.99 -6.31 -12.24
C ASP A 129 3.37 -4.93 -11.99
N ASP A 130 2.22 -4.89 -11.30
CA ASP A 130 1.59 -3.63 -10.90
C ASP A 130 2.52 -2.75 -10.05
N PHE A 131 3.27 -3.38 -9.14
CA PHE A 131 4.21 -2.67 -8.28
C PHE A 131 5.44 -2.17 -9.06
N GLU A 132 5.99 -2.97 -9.98
CA GLU A 132 7.12 -2.55 -10.81
C GLU A 132 6.74 -1.39 -11.75
N ILE A 133 5.55 -1.45 -12.36
CA ILE A 133 5.03 -0.35 -13.19
C ILE A 133 4.83 0.93 -12.36
N LEU A 134 4.28 0.80 -11.15
CA LEU A 134 4.14 1.93 -10.23
C LEU A 134 5.49 2.56 -9.91
N LEU A 135 6.48 1.73 -9.56
CA LEU A 135 7.81 2.19 -9.17
C LEU A 135 8.54 2.87 -10.34
N ASP A 136 8.46 2.31 -11.55
CA ASP A 136 9.03 2.91 -12.76
C ASP A 136 8.45 4.30 -13.03
N LYS A 137 7.11 4.44 -12.99
CA LYS A 137 6.43 5.72 -13.20
C LYS A 137 6.80 6.76 -12.15
N ILE A 138 6.86 6.37 -10.88
CA ILE A 138 7.28 7.28 -9.81
C ILE A 138 8.75 7.67 -9.99
N THR A 139 9.61 6.75 -10.39
CA THR A 139 11.03 7.03 -10.63
C THR A 139 11.21 8.07 -11.74
N LYS A 140 10.46 7.94 -12.85
CA LYS A 140 10.44 8.91 -13.95
C LYS A 140 9.95 10.29 -13.48
N LEU A 141 8.83 10.32 -12.76
CA LEU A 141 8.25 11.55 -12.22
C LEU A 141 9.18 12.30 -11.26
N VAL A 142 9.95 11.55 -10.45
CA VAL A 142 10.96 12.11 -9.55
C VAL A 142 12.22 12.58 -10.31
N ALA A 143 12.60 11.91 -11.39
CA ALA A 143 13.75 12.29 -12.20
C ALA A 143 13.51 13.57 -13.03
N GLU A 144 12.31 13.75 -13.57
CA GLU A 144 11.90 14.96 -14.31
C GLU A 144 12.05 16.23 -13.46
N GLU A 145 11.73 16.16 -12.16
CA GLU A 145 11.97 17.27 -11.23
C GLU A 145 13.44 17.67 -11.15
N LYS A 146 14.37 16.72 -11.18
CA LYS A 146 15.80 17.01 -11.12
C LYS A 146 16.27 17.69 -12.41
N GLY A 147 15.81 17.20 -13.58
CA GLY A 147 16.15 17.79 -14.87
C GLY A 147 15.68 19.23 -15.02
N ALA A 148 14.47 19.54 -14.55
CA ALA A 148 13.90 20.89 -14.56
C ALA A 148 14.61 21.89 -13.62
N ARG A 149 15.49 21.41 -12.73
CA ARG A 149 16.24 22.26 -11.78
C ARG A 149 17.59 22.73 -12.34
N TYR A 150 18.03 22.15 -13.46
CA TYR A 150 19.30 22.47 -14.14
C TYR A 150 19.11 23.12 -15.52
N MET A 151 17.88 23.42 -15.91
CA MET A 151 17.53 24.34 -17.02
C MET A 151 17.09 25.67 -16.44
#